data_AF-A0A182WAF7-F1
#
_entry.id   AF-A0A182WAF7-F1
#
_cell.length_a   1.000
_cell.length_b   1.000
_cell.length_c   1.000
_cell.angle_alpha   90.00
_cell.angle_beta   90.00
_cell.angle_gamma   90.00
#
_symmetry.space_group_name_H-M   'P 1'
#
loop_
_entity.id
_entity.type
_entity.pdbx_description
1 polymer ?
#
loop_
_entity_poly.entity_id
_entity_poly.type
_entity_poly.pdbx_seq_one_letter_code
_entity_poly.pdbx_strand_id
1 'polypeptide(L)'
;MVVAWLFFNSLGNTVARYFKKTWTNKQYFGIPVWIFYHRVYMMACWTLTCAAIICIFIDLEGFEAHAHSIVGLATFALVFVQPILGLMRPPQQQARSAIKILHSLLGHAAYILAVTNMFLGVGLESAHISSDMYGLVGGALGVHVLAHVAFNVLEYLTRRKGSELDVNKDASFSRWRKTILMVQMIALYAFAIVNVVYVWRV
;
A
#
# COMPACT_ATOMS: atom_id res chain seq x y z
N MET A 1 9.39 9.12 -1.60
CA MET A 1 8.29 8.67 -0.70
C MET A 1 6.94 8.55 -1.37
N VAL A 2 6.44 9.57 -2.08
CA VAL A 2 5.09 9.58 -2.69
C VAL A 2 4.80 8.34 -3.54
N VAL A 3 5.68 8.00 -4.50
CA VAL A 3 5.49 6.82 -5.37
C VAL A 3 5.49 5.51 -4.56
N ALA A 4 6.36 5.36 -3.56
CA ALA A 4 6.44 4.16 -2.75
C ALA A 4 5.10 3.86 -2.05
N TRP A 5 4.52 4.87 -1.41
CA TRP A 5 3.35 4.67 -0.56
C TRP A 5 2.02 4.88 -1.27
N LEU A 6 1.89 5.94 -2.07
CA LEU A 6 0.61 6.23 -2.74
C LEU A 6 0.37 5.31 -3.94
N PHE A 7 1.40 4.83 -4.61
CA PHE A 7 1.28 3.87 -5.71
C PHE A 7 1.52 2.42 -5.25
N PHE A 8 2.75 2.05 -4.92
CA PHE A 8 3.09 0.64 -4.66
C PHE A 8 2.39 0.08 -3.41
N ASN A 9 2.48 0.75 -2.26
CA ASN A 9 1.82 0.28 -1.05
C ASN A 9 0.29 0.20 -1.19
N SER A 10 -0.32 1.20 -1.84
CA SER A 10 -1.75 1.22 -2.15
C SER A 10 -2.21 -0.01 -2.96
N LEU A 11 -1.48 -0.35 -4.02
CA LEU A 11 -1.79 -1.53 -4.85
C LEU A 11 -1.55 -2.83 -4.09
N GLY A 12 -0.44 -2.92 -3.35
CA GLY A 12 -0.12 -4.11 -2.57
C GLY A 12 -1.13 -4.39 -1.46
N ASN A 13 -1.66 -3.36 -0.79
CA ASN A 13 -2.75 -3.50 0.19
C ASN A 13 -4.05 -3.96 -0.47
N THR A 14 -4.40 -3.33 -1.60
CA THR A 14 -5.60 -3.69 -2.35
C THR A 14 -5.58 -5.16 -2.79
N VAL A 15 -4.45 -5.61 -3.36
CA VAL A 15 -4.28 -6.99 -3.81
C VAL A 15 -4.34 -7.97 -2.63
N ALA A 16 -3.61 -7.70 -1.54
CA ALA A 16 -3.61 -8.56 -0.36
C ALA A 16 -5.00 -8.73 0.26
N ARG A 17 -5.84 -7.69 0.23
CA ARG A 17 -7.16 -7.72 0.84
C ARG A 17 -8.21 -8.37 -0.05
N TYR A 18 -8.32 -7.96 -1.31
CA TYR A 18 -9.50 -8.27 -2.14
C TYR A 18 -9.28 -9.37 -3.19
N PHE A 19 -8.04 -9.78 -3.46
CA PHE A 19 -7.72 -10.67 -4.58
C PHE A 19 -7.46 -12.14 -4.20
N LYS A 20 -7.60 -12.49 -2.91
CA LYS A 20 -7.43 -13.88 -2.42
C LYS A 20 -8.31 -14.91 -3.15
N LYS A 21 -9.46 -14.49 -3.68
CA LYS A 21 -10.46 -15.33 -4.38
C LYS A 21 -10.68 -14.97 -5.85
N THR A 22 -9.73 -14.25 -6.49
CA THR A 22 -9.91 -13.66 -7.83
C THR A 22 -9.02 -14.28 -8.92
N TRP A 23 -8.07 -15.13 -8.51
CA TRP A 23 -7.18 -15.88 -9.41
C TRP A 23 -6.93 -17.29 -8.83
N THR A 24 -7.98 -17.99 -8.45
CA THR A 24 -7.85 -19.23 -7.64
C THR A 24 -7.13 -20.36 -8.39
N ASN A 25 -7.27 -20.41 -9.71
CA ASN A 25 -6.62 -21.41 -10.59
C ASN A 25 -5.22 -21.03 -11.07
N LYS A 26 -4.69 -19.89 -10.65
CA LYS A 26 -3.41 -19.40 -11.17
C LYS A 26 -2.40 -19.26 -10.06
N GLN A 27 -1.19 -19.71 -10.36
CA GLN A 27 -0.02 -19.55 -9.51
C GLN A 27 1.15 -19.11 -10.38
N TYR A 28 2.04 -18.32 -9.79
CA TYR A 28 3.35 -18.00 -10.36
C TYR A 28 4.41 -18.56 -9.43
N PHE A 29 5.34 -19.35 -9.97
CA PHE A 29 6.41 -19.99 -9.19
C PHE A 29 5.90 -20.77 -7.96
N GLY A 30 4.76 -21.46 -8.10
CA GLY A 30 4.14 -22.24 -7.02
C GLY A 30 3.44 -21.42 -5.93
N ILE A 31 3.28 -20.10 -6.13
CA ILE A 31 2.67 -19.18 -5.17
C ILE A 31 1.38 -18.60 -5.77
N PRO A 32 0.28 -18.48 -5.00
CA PRO A 32 -0.93 -17.79 -5.45
C PRO A 32 -0.64 -16.41 -6.03
N VAL A 33 -1.23 -16.09 -7.19
CA VAL A 33 -0.96 -14.84 -7.94
C VAL A 33 -1.12 -13.58 -7.08
N TRP A 34 -2.11 -13.55 -6.18
CA TRP A 34 -2.31 -12.40 -5.30
C TRP A 34 -1.15 -12.22 -4.29
N ILE A 35 -0.54 -13.31 -3.81
CA ILE A 35 0.63 -13.23 -2.91
C ILE A 35 1.83 -12.74 -3.71
N PHE A 36 2.03 -13.25 -4.93
CA PHE A 36 3.12 -12.82 -5.80
C PHE A 36 3.06 -11.30 -6.03
N TYR A 37 1.93 -10.78 -6.50
CA TYR A 37 1.79 -9.34 -6.74
C TYR A 37 1.90 -8.52 -5.45
N HIS A 38 1.29 -8.97 -4.35
CA HIS A 38 1.45 -8.29 -3.06
C HIS A 38 2.93 -8.16 -2.67
N ARG A 39 3.71 -9.24 -2.79
CA ARG A 39 5.15 -9.23 -2.50
C ARG A 39 5.91 -8.28 -3.42
N VAL A 40 5.66 -8.33 -4.73
CA VAL A 40 6.31 -7.43 -5.70
C VAL A 40 6.05 -5.96 -5.33
N TYR A 41 4.79 -5.60 -5.07
CA TYR A 41 4.43 -4.24 -4.70
C TYR A 41 5.03 -3.81 -3.35
N MET A 42 5.02 -4.69 -2.34
CA MET A 42 5.59 -4.38 -1.03
C MET A 42 7.12 -4.27 -1.07
N MET A 43 7.80 -5.10 -1.87
CA MET A 43 9.25 -4.98 -2.05
C MET A 43 9.63 -3.68 -2.78
N ALA A 44 8.87 -3.29 -3.81
CA ALA A 44 9.09 -2.01 -4.48
C ALA A 44 8.88 -0.82 -3.52
N CYS A 45 7.80 -0.85 -2.72
CA CYS A 45 7.57 0.15 -1.67
C CYS A 45 8.73 0.20 -0.68
N TRP A 46 9.16 -0.96 -0.17
CA TRP A 46 10.27 -1.08 0.78
C TRP A 46 11.57 -0.50 0.21
N THR A 47 11.97 -0.90 -0.99
CA THR A 47 13.21 -0.43 -1.64
C THR A 47 13.19 1.08 -1.87
N LEU A 48 12.08 1.61 -2.40
CA LEU A 48 11.95 3.06 -2.63
C LEU A 48 11.92 3.86 -1.33
N THR A 49 11.39 3.29 -0.25
CA THR A 49 11.39 3.92 1.07
C THR A 49 12.81 3.97 1.63
N CYS A 50 13.56 2.87 1.57
CA CYS A 50 14.97 2.84 1.98
C CYS A 50 15.82 3.84 1.18
N ALA A 51 15.68 3.86 -0.15
CA ALA A 51 16.38 4.82 -0.99
C ALA A 51 16.05 6.27 -0.61
N ALA A 52 14.76 6.58 -0.41
CA ALA A 52 14.35 7.93 -0.03
C ALA A 52 14.86 8.35 1.35
N ILE A 53 14.85 7.47 2.35
CA ILE A 53 15.45 7.77 3.68
C ILE A 53 16.95 8.04 3.54
N ILE A 54 17.69 7.23 2.78
CA ILE A 54 19.12 7.43 2.55
C ILE A 54 19.36 8.81 1.91
N CYS A 55 18.61 9.17 0.87
CA CYS A 55 18.72 10.50 0.25
C CYS A 55 18.47 11.64 1.24
N ILE A 56 17.44 11.52 2.09
CA ILE A 56 17.13 12.54 3.11
C ILE A 56 18.30 12.70 4.11
N PHE A 57 18.88 11.61 4.59
CA PHE A 57 20.01 11.69 5.54
C PHE A 57 21.29 12.22 4.90
N ILE A 58 21.50 11.97 3.61
CA ILE A 58 22.62 12.56 2.86
C ILE A 58 22.42 14.07 2.71
N ASP A 59 21.21 14.52 2.41
CA ASP A 59 20.88 15.93 2.16
C ASP A 59 20.88 16.78 3.44
N LEU A 60 20.34 16.26 4.55
CA LEU A 60 20.21 17.02 5.79
C LEU A 60 21.46 17.03 6.66
N GLU A 61 22.43 16.15 6.41
CA GLU A 61 23.67 15.95 7.21
C GLU A 61 23.43 15.87 8.74
N GLY A 62 22.22 15.50 9.18
CA GLY A 62 21.80 15.57 10.57
C GLY A 62 20.37 15.06 10.79
N PHE A 63 19.94 15.04 12.06
CA PHE A 63 18.59 14.67 12.46
C PHE A 63 18.04 15.68 13.45
N GLU A 64 16.97 16.36 13.06
CA GLU A 64 16.19 17.19 13.97
C GLU A 64 14.90 16.49 14.35
N ALA A 65 14.59 16.46 15.65
CA ALA A 65 13.39 15.82 16.16
C ALA A 65 12.19 16.77 16.06
N HIS A 66 11.38 16.59 15.02
CA HIS A 66 10.10 17.26 14.83
C HIS A 66 9.05 16.24 14.36
N ALA A 67 7.78 16.65 14.26
CA ALA A 67 6.68 15.71 14.01
C ALA A 67 6.88 14.87 12.73
N HIS A 68 7.29 15.50 11.62
CA HIS A 68 7.58 14.80 10.36
C HIS A 68 8.72 13.77 10.50
N SER A 69 9.87 14.15 11.07
CA SER A 69 11.01 13.22 11.20
C SER A 69 10.72 12.05 12.13
N ILE A 70 10.00 12.27 13.24
CA ILE A 70 9.62 11.22 14.20
C ILE A 70 8.61 10.26 13.59
N VAL A 71 7.53 10.78 12.98
CA VAL A 71 6.50 9.93 12.33
C VAL A 71 7.10 9.18 11.15
N GLY A 72 7.98 9.81 10.37
CA GLY A 72 8.73 9.20 9.28
C GLY A 72 9.60 8.03 9.76
N LEU A 73 10.36 8.22 10.85
CA LEU A 73 11.22 7.18 11.41
C LEU A 73 10.41 6.01 12.00
N ALA A 74 9.30 6.31 12.70
CA ALA A 74 8.39 5.27 13.19
C ALA A 74 7.79 4.45 12.03
N THR A 75 7.38 5.13 10.96
CA THR A 75 6.89 4.49 9.73
C THR A 75 7.98 3.62 9.10
N PHE A 76 9.21 4.12 9.03
CA PHE A 76 10.36 3.39 8.49
C PHE A 76 10.67 2.12 9.30
N ALA A 77 10.64 2.18 10.63
CA ALA A 77 10.80 1.00 11.47
C ALA A 77 9.74 -0.07 11.17
N LEU A 78 8.47 0.34 11.02
CA LEU A 78 7.39 -0.59 10.68
C LEU A 78 7.60 -1.26 9.33
N VAL A 79 8.18 -0.56 8.33
CA VAL A 79 8.49 -1.12 7.02
C VAL A 79 9.44 -2.33 7.10
N PHE A 80 10.33 -2.40 8.09
CA PHE A 80 11.19 -3.58 8.33
C PHE A 80 10.49 -4.68 9.13
N VAL A 81 9.60 -4.32 10.05
CA VAL A 81 8.81 -5.29 10.83
C VAL A 81 7.83 -6.04 9.91
N GLN A 82 7.27 -5.39 8.89
CA GLN A 82 6.26 -5.98 8.00
C GLN A 82 6.71 -7.27 7.29
N PRO A 83 7.86 -7.32 6.58
CA PRO A 83 8.35 -8.55 5.96
C PRO A 83 8.62 -9.68 6.95
N ILE A 84 9.16 -9.37 8.13
CA ILE A 84 9.46 -10.36 9.17
C ILE A 84 8.15 -11.06 9.57
N LEU A 85 7.13 -10.29 9.95
CA LEU A 85 5.81 -10.84 10.29
C LEU A 85 5.15 -11.58 9.12
N GLY A 86 5.29 -11.07 7.90
CA GLY A 86 4.72 -11.68 6.69
C GLY A 86 5.33 -13.06 6.36
N LEU A 87 6.61 -13.26 6.69
CA LEU A 87 7.36 -14.49 6.46
C LEU A 87 7.22 -15.51 7.60
N MET A 88 6.88 -15.07 8.82
CA MET A 88 6.66 -15.99 9.93
C MET A 88 5.55 -17.02 9.63
N ARG A 89 5.86 -18.29 9.90
CA ARG A 89 4.97 -19.44 9.70
C ARG A 89 5.04 -20.37 10.91
N PRO A 90 4.53 -19.94 12.09
CA PRO A 90 4.57 -20.77 13.29
C PRO A 90 3.76 -22.06 13.07
N PRO A 91 4.10 -23.19 13.72
CA PRO A 91 3.40 -24.46 13.50
C PRO A 91 1.96 -24.44 14.05
N GLN A 92 1.73 -23.72 15.16
CA GLN A 92 0.44 -23.68 15.84
C GLN A 92 -0.55 -22.74 15.14
N GLN A 93 -1.79 -23.21 14.92
CA GLN A 93 -2.82 -22.48 14.18
C GLN A 93 -3.24 -21.14 14.84
N GLN A 94 -3.29 -21.10 16.17
CA GLN A 94 -3.60 -19.87 16.92
C GLN A 94 -2.51 -18.81 16.72
N ALA A 95 -1.23 -19.20 16.84
CA ALA A 95 -0.10 -18.31 16.57
C ALA A 95 -0.09 -17.82 15.11
N ARG A 96 -0.39 -18.68 14.13
CA ARG A 96 -0.53 -18.25 12.71
C ARG A 96 -1.59 -17.19 12.53
N SER A 97 -2.72 -17.31 13.24
CA SER A 97 -3.83 -16.37 13.17
C SER A 97 -3.47 -15.05 13.84
N ALA A 98 -2.82 -15.09 15.02
CA ALA A 98 -2.32 -13.92 15.71
C ALA A 98 -1.32 -13.12 14.85
N ILE A 99 -0.34 -13.79 14.22
CA ILE A 99 0.63 -13.12 13.34
C ILE A 99 -0.04 -12.50 12.12
N LYS A 100 -1.03 -13.18 11.51
CA LYS A 100 -1.79 -12.60 10.38
C LYS A 100 -2.56 -11.34 10.78
N ILE A 101 -3.19 -11.36 11.96
CA ILE A 101 -3.91 -10.19 12.50
C ILE A 101 -2.90 -9.07 12.78
N LEU A 102 -1.80 -9.37 13.47
CA LEU A 102 -0.77 -8.40 13.80
C LEU A 102 -0.15 -7.78 12.55
N HIS A 103 0.23 -8.59 11.56
CA HIS A 103 0.74 -8.13 10.27
C HIS A 103 -0.26 -7.20 9.57
N SER A 104 -1.53 -7.58 9.55
CA SER A 104 -2.59 -6.74 8.99
C SER A 104 -2.71 -5.42 9.74
N LEU A 105 -2.82 -5.44 11.07
CA LEU A 105 -3.01 -4.22 11.89
C LEU A 105 -1.84 -3.26 11.74
N LEU A 106 -0.61 -3.77 11.88
CA LEU A 106 0.58 -2.95 11.72
C LEU A 106 0.75 -2.44 10.28
N GLY A 107 0.30 -3.20 9.27
CA GLY A 107 0.32 -2.75 7.87
C GLY A 107 -0.62 -1.57 7.62
N HIS A 108 -1.83 -1.59 8.21
CA HIS A 108 -2.75 -0.45 8.14
C HIS A 108 -2.22 0.75 8.93
N ALA A 109 -1.65 0.53 10.11
CA ALA A 109 -1.02 1.58 10.91
C ALA A 109 0.14 2.24 10.14
N ALA A 110 1.02 1.45 9.51
CA ALA A 110 2.12 1.96 8.70
C ALA A 110 1.63 2.83 7.53
N TYR A 111 0.54 2.43 6.85
CA TYR A 111 -0.03 3.26 5.78
C TYR A 111 -0.60 4.58 6.29
N ILE A 112 -1.36 4.56 7.41
CA ILE A 112 -1.90 5.77 8.01
C ILE A 112 -0.76 6.71 8.42
N LEU A 113 0.26 6.19 9.11
CA LEU A 113 1.43 6.99 9.49
C LEU A 113 2.16 7.56 8.27
N ALA A 114 2.32 6.78 7.20
CA ALA A 114 2.96 7.26 5.97
C ALA A 114 2.18 8.42 5.32
N VAL A 115 0.86 8.30 5.22
CA VAL A 115 -0.01 9.35 4.66
C VAL A 115 0.02 10.60 5.54
N THR A 116 -0.11 10.44 6.86
CA THR A 116 0.05 11.54 7.82
C THR A 116 1.42 12.20 7.66
N ASN A 117 2.48 11.40 7.52
CA ASN A 117 3.83 11.91 7.37
C ASN A 117 4.02 12.72 6.09
N MET A 118 3.35 12.34 5.00
CA MET A 118 3.37 13.13 3.76
C MET A 118 2.75 14.50 3.95
N PHE A 119 1.60 14.58 4.62
CA PHE A 119 0.96 15.87 4.91
C PHE A 119 1.80 16.75 5.84
N LEU A 120 2.47 16.16 6.82
CA LEU A 120 3.44 16.86 7.66
C LEU A 120 4.64 17.35 6.86
N GLY A 121 5.12 16.57 5.89
CA GLY A 121 6.25 16.93 5.04
C GLY A 121 5.94 18.07 4.07
N VAL A 122 4.73 18.12 3.50
CA VAL A 122 4.31 19.26 2.65
C VAL A 122 4.24 20.56 3.46
N GLY A 123 3.90 20.48 4.75
CA GLY A 123 3.81 21.65 5.64
C GLY A 123 5.14 22.10 6.23
N LEU A 124 6.24 21.40 5.92
CA LEU A 124 7.56 21.72 6.46
C LEU A 124 8.23 22.77 5.57
N GLU A 125 8.49 23.97 6.12
CA GLU A 125 9.09 25.08 5.35
C GLU A 125 10.45 24.70 4.75
N SER A 126 11.26 23.95 5.49
CA SER A 126 12.58 23.49 5.04
C SER A 126 12.53 22.49 3.88
N ALA A 127 11.38 21.89 3.60
CA ALA A 127 11.23 20.98 2.46
C ALA A 127 11.00 21.73 1.14
N HIS A 128 10.71 23.05 1.18
CA HIS A 128 10.45 23.90 0.02
C HIS A 128 9.40 23.32 -0.96
N ILE A 129 8.39 22.61 -0.43
CA ILE A 129 7.33 21.98 -1.22
C ILE A 129 6.16 22.95 -1.39
N SER A 130 5.67 23.08 -2.63
CA SER A 130 4.46 23.87 -2.92
C SER A 130 3.22 23.32 -2.22
N SER A 131 2.34 24.22 -1.76
CA SER A 131 1.05 23.89 -1.14
C SER A 131 0.13 23.06 -2.04
N ASP A 132 0.30 23.09 -3.36
CA ASP A 132 -0.49 22.29 -4.29
C ASP A 132 -0.30 20.77 -4.08
N MET A 133 0.81 20.37 -3.42
CA MET A 133 1.02 18.96 -3.03
C MET A 133 0.00 18.44 -2.04
N TYR A 134 -0.65 19.29 -1.23
CA TYR A 134 -1.78 18.87 -0.42
C TYR A 134 -2.90 18.27 -1.29
N GLY A 135 -3.20 18.93 -2.41
CA GLY A 135 -4.19 18.47 -3.38
C GLY A 135 -3.79 17.18 -4.08
N LEU A 136 -2.53 17.05 -4.50
CA LEU A 136 -2.06 15.84 -5.19
C LEU A 136 -2.01 14.62 -4.26
N VAL A 137 -1.48 14.77 -3.04
CA VAL A 137 -1.45 13.69 -2.03
C VAL A 137 -2.87 13.33 -1.62
N GLY A 138 -3.72 14.33 -1.34
CA GLY A 138 -5.12 14.14 -1.00
C GLY A 138 -5.94 13.47 -2.11
N GLY A 139 -5.71 13.84 -3.37
CA GLY A 139 -6.36 13.24 -4.52
C GLY A 139 -5.99 11.76 -4.71
N ALA A 140 -4.70 11.43 -4.61
CA ALA A 140 -4.24 10.03 -4.66
C ALA A 140 -4.79 9.18 -3.50
N LEU A 141 -4.85 9.75 -2.29
CA LEU A 141 -5.52 9.12 -1.15
C LEU A 141 -7.01 8.91 -1.42
N GLY A 142 -7.70 9.91 -1.99
CA GLY A 142 -9.10 9.82 -2.40
C GLY A 142 -9.35 8.67 -3.38
N VAL A 143 -8.52 8.54 -4.42
CA VAL A 143 -8.57 7.39 -5.35
C VAL A 143 -8.43 6.06 -4.61
N HIS A 144 -7.47 5.97 -3.68
CA HIS A 144 -7.25 4.75 -2.91
C HIS A 144 -8.45 4.39 -2.03
N VAL A 145 -9.04 5.37 -1.34
CA VAL A 145 -10.23 5.20 -0.49
C VAL A 145 -11.45 4.81 -1.32
N LEU A 146 -11.70 5.49 -2.45
CA LEU A 146 -12.81 5.18 -3.34
C LEU A 146 -12.70 3.77 -3.90
N ALA A 147 -11.49 3.33 -4.28
CA ALA A 147 -11.25 1.96 -4.69
C ALA A 147 -11.59 0.96 -3.56
N HIS A 148 -11.17 1.23 -2.32
CA HIS A 148 -11.52 0.39 -1.16
C HIS A 148 -13.03 0.31 -0.93
N VAL A 149 -13.75 1.42 -1.03
CA VAL A 149 -15.22 1.43 -0.93
C VAL A 149 -15.81 0.54 -2.02
N ALA A 150 -15.40 0.70 -3.27
CA ALA A 150 -15.90 -0.10 -4.38
C ALA A 150 -15.60 -1.61 -4.20
N PHE A 151 -14.41 -1.96 -3.72
CA PHE A 151 -14.07 -3.36 -3.42
C PHE A 151 -14.87 -3.94 -2.25
N ASN A 152 -15.12 -3.16 -1.19
CA ASN A 152 -15.98 -3.61 -0.08
C ASN A 152 -17.43 -3.83 -0.55
N VAL A 153 -17.95 -2.98 -1.43
CA VAL A 153 -19.26 -3.17 -2.06
C VAL A 153 -19.28 -4.47 -2.87
N LEU A 154 -18.27 -4.71 -3.72
CA LEU A 154 -18.18 -5.98 -4.46
C LEU A 154 -18.08 -7.19 -3.54
N GLU A 155 -17.34 -7.10 -2.43
CA GLU A 155 -17.22 -8.17 -1.45
C GLU A 155 -18.56 -8.44 -0.76
N TYR A 156 -19.29 -7.40 -0.36
CA TYR A 156 -20.65 -7.52 0.17
C TYR A 156 -21.60 -8.21 -0.82
N LEU A 157 -21.61 -7.77 -2.08
CA LEU A 157 -22.43 -8.38 -3.14
C LEU A 157 -22.05 -9.84 -3.39
N THR A 158 -20.76 -10.16 -3.33
CA THR A 158 -20.25 -11.54 -3.46
C THR A 158 -20.79 -12.42 -2.33
N ARG A 159 -20.77 -11.93 -1.07
CA ARG A 159 -21.27 -12.66 0.09
C ARG A 159 -22.79 -12.88 -0.01
N ARG A 160 -23.54 -11.86 -0.44
CA ARG A 160 -25.00 -11.92 -0.60
C ARG A 160 -25.45 -12.92 -1.68
N LYS A 161 -24.71 -13.03 -2.78
CA LYS A 161 -25.02 -13.97 -3.87
C LYS A 161 -24.83 -15.44 -3.48
N GLY A 162 -24.08 -15.72 -2.41
CA GLY A 162 -23.62 -17.07 -2.07
C GLY A 162 -22.44 -17.50 -2.94
N SER A 163 -21.49 -18.22 -2.37
CA SER A 163 -20.38 -18.80 -3.15
C SER A 163 -20.76 -20.18 -3.64
N GLU A 164 -20.62 -20.43 -4.95
CA GLU A 164 -20.49 -21.81 -5.44
C GLU A 164 -19.27 -22.46 -4.76
N LEU A 165 -19.40 -23.72 -4.34
CA LEU A 165 -18.40 -24.47 -3.57
C LEU A 165 -17.18 -24.92 -4.39
N ASP A 166 -16.99 -24.39 -5.60
CA ASP A 166 -15.86 -24.76 -6.44
C ASP A 166 -14.61 -23.94 -6.07
N VAL A 167 -13.65 -24.62 -5.43
CA VAL A 167 -12.35 -24.05 -5.03
C VAL A 167 -11.55 -23.56 -6.24
N ASN A 168 -11.80 -24.14 -7.41
CA ASN A 168 -11.17 -23.80 -8.67
C ASN A 168 -11.94 -22.73 -9.45
N LYS A 169 -12.87 -22.01 -8.83
CA LYS A 169 -13.60 -20.92 -9.50
C LYS A 169 -13.34 -19.59 -8.82
N ASP A 170 -13.05 -18.58 -9.64
CA ASP A 170 -12.97 -17.21 -9.15
C ASP A 170 -14.33 -16.81 -8.54
N ALA A 171 -14.29 -16.04 -7.45
CA ALA A 171 -15.50 -15.54 -6.82
C ALA A 171 -16.37 -14.71 -7.80
N SER A 172 -17.68 -14.66 -7.53
CA SER A 172 -18.59 -13.76 -8.25
C SER A 172 -18.04 -12.33 -8.28
N PHE A 173 -18.27 -11.63 -9.39
CA PHE A 173 -17.74 -10.28 -9.64
C PHE A 173 -16.21 -10.18 -9.74
N SER A 174 -15.48 -11.29 -9.95
CA SER A 174 -14.02 -11.28 -10.16
C SER A 174 -13.58 -10.41 -11.34
N ARG A 175 -14.35 -10.36 -12.44
CA ARG A 175 -14.09 -9.45 -13.58
C ARG A 175 -14.13 -7.99 -13.13
N TRP A 176 -15.17 -7.60 -12.39
CA TRP A 176 -15.29 -6.24 -11.84
C TRP A 176 -14.16 -5.90 -10.88
N ARG A 177 -13.71 -6.85 -10.04
CA ARG A 177 -12.53 -6.64 -9.20
C ARG A 177 -11.29 -6.33 -10.03
N LYS A 178 -11.02 -7.11 -11.08
CA LYS A 178 -9.88 -6.91 -12.00
C LYS A 178 -9.99 -5.53 -12.68
N THR A 179 -11.17 -5.15 -13.17
CA THR A 179 -11.41 -3.83 -13.78
C THR A 179 -11.15 -2.68 -12.81
N ILE A 180 -11.69 -2.74 -11.58
CA ILE A 180 -11.48 -1.67 -10.58
C ILE A 180 -10.00 -1.55 -10.21
N LEU A 181 -9.28 -2.66 -10.09
CA LEU A 181 -7.83 -2.63 -9.85
C LEU A 181 -7.08 -1.95 -11.00
N MET A 182 -7.46 -2.22 -12.26
CA MET A 182 -6.86 -1.53 -13.41
C MET A 182 -7.14 -0.03 -13.38
N VAL A 183 -8.37 0.39 -13.09
CA VAL A 183 -8.72 1.82 -12.96
C VAL A 183 -7.91 2.47 -11.83
N GLN A 184 -7.84 1.83 -10.66
CA GLN A 184 -7.06 2.31 -9.52
C GLN A 184 -5.57 2.43 -9.90
N MET A 185 -5.00 1.43 -10.58
CA MET A 185 -3.61 1.45 -11.02
C MET A 185 -3.32 2.59 -12.00
N ILE A 186 -4.17 2.78 -13.02
CA ILE A 186 -4.02 3.87 -14.00
C ILE A 186 -4.11 5.22 -13.31
N ALA A 187 -5.11 5.40 -12.44
CA ALA A 187 -5.29 6.65 -11.70
C ALA A 187 -4.09 6.95 -10.80
N LEU A 188 -3.65 5.99 -9.96
CA LEU A 188 -2.49 6.19 -9.10
C LEU A 188 -1.19 6.39 -9.89
N TYR A 189 -1.05 5.77 -11.06
CA TYR A 189 0.09 5.98 -11.95
C TYR A 189 0.10 7.41 -12.53
N ALA A 190 -1.06 7.90 -12.99
CA ALA A 190 -1.20 9.28 -13.44
C ALA A 190 -0.84 10.27 -12.32
N PHE A 191 -1.36 10.06 -11.10
CA PHE A 191 -0.97 10.86 -9.94
C PHE A 191 0.53 10.78 -9.66
N ALA A 192 1.14 9.60 -9.73
CA ALA A 192 2.58 9.44 -9.52
C ALA A 192 3.39 10.26 -10.55
N ILE A 193 3.02 10.22 -11.84
CA ILE A 193 3.67 11.03 -12.88
C ILE A 193 3.50 12.51 -12.58
N VAL A 194 2.29 12.97 -12.28
CA VAL A 194 2.02 14.38 -12.00
C VAL A 194 2.83 14.86 -10.79
N ASN A 195 2.92 14.06 -9.71
CA ASN A 195 3.76 14.40 -8.56
C ASN A 195 5.24 14.51 -8.93
N VAL A 196 5.78 13.57 -9.72
CA VAL A 196 7.19 13.62 -10.14
C VAL A 196 7.46 14.84 -11.03
N VAL A 197 6.59 15.10 -12.01
CA VAL A 197 6.72 16.26 -12.90
C VAL A 197 6.60 17.57 -12.11
N TYR A 198 5.67 17.63 -11.16
CA TYR A 198 5.46 18.82 -10.37
C TYR A 198 6.67 19.13 -9.48
N VAL A 199 7.21 18.12 -8.79
CA VAL A 199 8.41 18.28 -7.96
C VAL A 199 9.64 18.67 -8.79
N TRP A 200 9.76 18.19 -10.04
CA TRP A 200 10.90 18.54 -10.91
C TRP A 200 10.79 19.96 -11.51
N ARG A 201 9.59 20.55 -11.56
CA ARG A 201 9.36 21.87 -12.14
C ARG A 201 9.56 23.03 -11.16
N VAL A 202 9.66 22.73 -9.87
CA VAL A 202 9.97 23.68 -8.78
C VAL A 202 11.47 23.71 -8.59
#